data_AF-A0A838T2M9-F1
#
_entry.id   AF-A0A838T2M9-F1
#
_cell.length_a   1.000
_cell.length_b   1.000
_cell.length_c   1.000
_cell.angle_alpha   90.00
_cell.angle_beta   90.00
_cell.angle_gamma   90.00
#
_symmetry.space_group_name_H-M   'P 1'
#
loop_
_entity.id
_entity.type
_entity.pdbx_description
1 polymer ?
#
loop_
_entity_poly.entity_id
_entity_poly.type
_entity_poly.pdbx_seq_one_letter_code
_entity_poly.pdbx_strand_id
1 'polypeptide(L)' 'NLGTGKARTFLDLARAVCKAAGHDEAISFIDTPPSIREQYQYFTEAKMDRLRALGYSKEFRSLESGVTEYVKRLSA' A
#
# COMPACT_ATOMS: atom_id res chain seq x y z
N ASN A 1 10.20 8.83 -10.69
CA ASN A 1 9.45 7.96 -9.78
C ASN A 1 8.63 8.80 -8.84
N LEU A 2 7.40 8.37 -8.57
CA LEU A 2 6.54 8.99 -7.58
C LEU A 2 5.93 7.86 -6.73
N GLY A 3 6.32 7.82 -5.46
CA GLY A 3 5.87 6.83 -4.50
C GLY A 3 6.34 7.21 -3.11
N THR A 4 6.04 6.39 -2.11
CA THR A 4 6.44 6.66 -0.71
C THR A 4 7.93 6.41 -0.46
N GLY A 5 8.59 5.66 -1.34
CA GLY A 5 9.96 5.18 -1.13
C GLY A 5 10.10 4.08 -0.08
N LYS A 6 8.98 3.49 0.37
CA LYS A 6 8.95 2.39 1.32
C LYS A 6 7.98 1.32 0.85
N ALA A 7 8.50 0.16 0.45
CA ALA A 7 7.69 -1.00 0.12
C ALA A 7 6.90 -1.49 1.35
N ARG A 8 5.70 -2.01 1.10
CA ARG A 8 4.82 -2.62 2.10
C ARG A 8 4.21 -3.89 1.53
N THR A 9 3.84 -4.82 2.40
CA THR A 9 3.21 -6.07 1.97
C THR A 9 1.72 -5.87 1.71
N PHE A 10 1.11 -6.72 0.88
CA PHE A 10 -0.36 -6.78 0.77
C PHE A 10 -1.02 -7.16 2.10
N LEU A 11 -0.32 -7.92 2.95
CA LEU A 11 -0.79 -8.25 4.30
C LEU A 11 -0.91 -6.99 5.18
N ASP A 12 0.05 -6.08 5.12
CA ASP A 12 -0.03 -4.80 5.84
C ASP A 12 -1.24 -3.97 5.38
N LEU A 13 -1.50 -3.95 4.07
CA LEU A 13 -2.66 -3.29 3.50
C LEU A 13 -3.96 -3.92 4.00
N ALA A 14 -4.08 -5.25 3.94
CA ALA A 14 -5.27 -5.97 4.40
C ALA A 14 -5.57 -5.69 5.88
N ARG A 15 -4.55 -5.76 6.74
CA ARG A 15 -4.68 -5.42 8.17
C ARG A 15 -5.11 -3.97 8.39
N ALA A 16 -4.53 -3.03 7.65
CA ALA A 16 -4.90 -1.62 7.74
C ALA A 16 -6.37 -1.40 7.34
N VAL A 17 -6.87 -2.13 6.34
CA VAL A 17 -8.27 -2.08 5.91
C VAL A 17 -9.20 -2.66 6.98
N CYS A 18 -8.93 -3.85 7.51
CA CYS A 18 -9.72 -4.45 8.59
C CYS A 18 -9.84 -3.49 9.78
N LYS A 19 -8.71 -2.95 10.24
CA LYS A 19 -8.66 -1.97 11.32
C LYS A 19 -9.44 -0.71 11.00
N ALA A 20 -9.31 -0.15 9.80
CA ALA A 20 -10.00 1.07 9.39
C ALA A 20 -11.53 0.87 9.30
N ALA A 21 -11.97 -0.33 8.94
CA ALA A 21 -13.37 -0.71 8.84
C ALA A 21 -13.98 -1.20 10.18
N GLY A 22 -13.19 -1.31 11.25
CA GLY A 22 -13.66 -1.76 12.56
C GLY A 22 -13.96 -3.26 12.64
N HIS A 23 -13.27 -4.07 11.82
CA HIS A 23 -13.41 -5.52 11.80
C HIS A 23 -12.14 -6.20 12.33
N ASP A 24 -12.30 -7.39 12.92
CA ASP A 24 -11.18 -8.26 13.29
C ASP A 24 -10.38 -8.72 12.06
N GLU A 25 -9.11 -9.09 12.27
CA GLU A 25 -8.23 -9.59 11.21
C GLU A 25 -8.67 -11.00 10.76
N ALA A 26 -9.59 -11.06 9.78
CA ALA A 26 -10.03 -12.29 9.13
C ALA A 26 -9.41 -12.42 7.73
N ILE A 27 -8.14 -12.80 7.65
CA ILE A 27 -7.36 -12.85 6.41
C ILE A 27 -7.11 -14.30 5.98
N SER A 28 -7.43 -14.62 4.73
CA SER A 28 -7.10 -15.91 4.09
C SER A 28 -6.25 -15.68 2.84
N PHE A 29 -5.36 -16.63 2.54
CA PHE A 29 -4.50 -16.59 1.36
C PHE A 29 -5.06 -17.50 0.28
N ILE A 30 -4.96 -17.05 -0.97
CA ILE A 30 -5.26 -17.83 -2.15
C ILE A 30 -4.02 -17.90 -3.04
N ASP A 31 -3.90 -18.95 -3.84
CA ASP A 31 -2.80 -19.09 -4.79
C ASP A 31 -2.85 -17.99 -5.86
N THR A 32 -1.69 -17.45 -6.22
CA THR A 32 -1.59 -16.55 -7.36
C THR A 32 -2.03 -17.29 -8.63
N PRO A 33 -3.00 -16.76 -9.40
CA PRO A 33 -3.49 -17.39 -10.62
C PRO A 33 -2.34 -17.70 -11.60
N PRO A 34 -2.24 -18.91 -12.16
CA PRO A 34 -1.12 -19.29 -13.04
C PRO A 34 -0.93 -18.35 -14.22
N SER A 35 -2.04 -17.83 -14.78
CA SER A 35 -2.05 -16.95 -15.95
C SER A 35 -1.34 -15.61 -15.74
N ILE A 36 -1.15 -15.16 -14.49
CA ILE A 36 -0.51 -13.87 -14.21
C ILE A 36 0.87 -14.00 -13.58
N ARG A 37 1.32 -15.21 -13.20
CA ARG A 37 2.55 -15.39 -12.40
C ARG A 37 3.79 -14.77 -13.04
N GLU A 38 3.97 -14.96 -14.34
CA GLU A 38 5.14 -14.42 -15.07
C GLU A 38 5.11 -12.89 -15.20
N GLN A 39 3.92 -12.30 -15.12
CA GLN A 39 3.70 -10.85 -15.28
C GLN A 39 3.47 -10.16 -13.92
N TYR A 40 3.43 -10.91 -12.83
CA TYR A 40 3.11 -10.39 -11.51
C TYR A 40 4.34 -9.72 -10.89
N GLN A 41 4.19 -8.46 -10.50
CA GLN A 41 5.24 -7.75 -9.80
C GLN A 41 5.20 -8.06 -8.29
N TYR A 42 6.05 -8.97 -7.85
CA TYR A 42 6.15 -9.37 -6.45
C TYR A 42 6.75 -8.31 -5.51
N PHE A 43 7.47 -7.32 -6.07
CA PHE A 43 8.07 -6.23 -5.29
C PHE A 43 8.11 -4.92 -6.06
N THR A 44 7.68 -3.84 -5.41
CA THR A 44 7.80 -2.46 -5.89
C THR A 44 8.37 -1.59 -4.79
N GLU A 45 9.36 -0.77 -5.11
CA GLU A 45 9.81 0.32 -4.25
C GLU A 45 10.29 1.49 -5.12
N ALA A 46 9.67 2.65 -4.94
CA ALA A 46 10.02 3.83 -5.72
C ALA A 46 11.36 4.40 -5.23
N LYS A 47 12.40 4.41 -6.09
CA LYS A 47 13.62 5.19 -5.80
C LYS A 47 13.32 6.68 -5.86
N MET A 48 13.42 7.38 -4.73
CA MET A 48 12.96 8.76 -4.58
C MET A 48 14.03 9.83 -4.78
N ASP A 49 15.31 9.43 -4.93
CA ASP A 49 16.46 10.35 -4.98
C ASP A 49 16.28 11.48 -6.00
N ARG A 50 15.77 11.16 -7.20
CA ARG A 50 15.53 12.16 -8.25
C ARG A 50 14.48 13.20 -7.84
N LEU A 51 13.39 12.76 -7.21
CA LEU A 51 12.33 13.68 -6.76
C LEU A 51 12.83 14.55 -5.60
N ARG A 52 13.61 13.97 -4.68
CA ARG A 52 14.22 14.70 -3.57
C ARG A 52 15.25 15.72 -4.07
N ALA A 53 16.09 15.35 -5.03
CA ALA A 53 17.08 16.26 -5.64
C ALA A 53 16.46 17.45 -6.39
N LEU A 54 15.24 17.29 -6.92
CA LEU A 54 14.48 18.39 -7.55
C LEU A 54 13.79 19.33 -6.53
N GLY A 55 14.00 19.12 -5.22
CA GLY A 55 13.53 20.01 -4.16
C GLY A 55 12.20 19.63 -3.51
N TYR A 56 11.58 18.51 -3.89
CA TYR A 56 10.36 18.05 -3.20
C TYR A 56 10.71 17.36 -1.87
N SER A 57 10.56 18.10 -0.77
CA SER A 57 10.91 17.65 0.58
C SER A 57 9.72 17.20 1.43
N LYS A 58 8.48 17.26 0.93
CA LYS A 58 7.31 16.85 1.71
C LYS A 58 7.31 15.35 1.97
N GLU A 59 6.87 14.98 3.16
CA GLU A 59 6.64 13.58 3.52
C GLU A 59 5.46 13.00 2.76
N PHE A 60 5.58 11.74 2.37
CA PHE A 60 4.47 10.98 1.83
C PHE A 60 3.64 10.42 2.97
N ARG A 61 2.34 10.36 2.75
CA ARG A 61 1.41 9.75 3.69
C ARG A 61 1.76 8.27 3.92
N SER A 62 1.65 7.81 5.17
CA SER A 62 1.83 6.40 5.50
C SER A 62 0.70 5.53 4.93
N LEU A 63 0.94 4.23 4.81
CA LEU A 63 -0.08 3.28 4.39
C LEU A 63 -1.30 3.34 5.32
N GLU A 64 -1.07 3.28 6.64
CA GLU A 64 -2.10 3.22 7.66
C GLU A 64 -2.99 4.47 7.66
N SER A 65 -2.36 5.65 7.57
CA SER A 65 -3.09 6.93 7.53
C SER A 65 -3.82 7.14 6.21
N GLY A 66 -3.26 6.67 5.09
CA GLY A 66 -3.91 6.70 3.77
C GLY A 66 -5.15 5.80 3.74
N VAL A 67 -4.99 4.55 4.15
CA VAL A 67 -6.08 3.57 4.20
C VAL A 67 -7.18 4.02 5.15
N THR A 68 -6.84 4.50 6.35
CA THR A 68 -7.84 4.96 7.34
C THR A 68 -8.70 6.10 6.80
N GLU A 69 -8.09 7.13 6.20
CA GLU A 69 -8.85 8.23 5.62
C GLU A 69 -9.72 7.75 4.45
N TYR A 70 -9.15 6.93 3.57
CA TYR A 70 -9.83 6.48 2.37
C TYR A 70 -11.05 5.61 2.69
N VAL A 71 -10.90 4.61 3.57
CA VAL A 71 -12.00 3.74 4.00
C VAL A 71 -13.11 4.56 4.68
N LYS A 72 -12.77 5.44 5.61
CA LYS A 72 -13.76 6.32 6.27
C LYS A 72 -14.54 7.18 5.29
N ARG A 73 -13.90 7.65 4.22
CA ARG A 73 -14.56 8.44 3.16
C ARG A 73 -15.54 7.62 2.33
N LEU A 74 -15.34 6.32 2.20
CA LEU A 74 -16.22 5.42 1.43
C LEU A 74 -17.40 4.89 2.25
N SER A 75 -17.30 4.91 3.58
CA SER A 75 -18.34 4.43 4.50
C SER A 75 -19.29 5.54 4.99
N ALA A 76 -19.13 6.77 4.50
CA ALA A 76 -20.00 7.91 4.76
C ALA A 76 -20.95 8.14 3.59
#